data_AF-A0A136IX61-F1
#
_entry.id   AF-A0A136IX61-F1
#
_cell.length_a   1.000
_cell.length_b   1.000
_cell.length_c   1.000
_cell.angle_alpha   90.00
_cell.angle_beta   90.00
_cell.angle_gamma   90.00
#
_symmetry.space_group_name_H-M   'P 1'
#
loop_
_entity.id
_entity.type
_entity.pdbx_description
1 polymer ?
#
loop_
_entity_poly.entity_id
_entity_poly.type
_entity_poly.pdbx_seq_one_letter_code
_entity_poly.pdbx_strand_id
1 'polypeptide(L)'
;MASRVLRIGLIPGDGIGKEVIPAGRRILEALPSSLGLKFEFTDLHAGFETFEKTGAALPDKTVEILKSECDGALFGAVSSPSTAVKGYSSPIVALRKKLDLYANVRPVKTVMTAKNPIDMVIVRENTEDLYVKEETTRDGPDGKVAEAIKRISEKASFRIATMAGEIALRRQKIRDAGSASIHKSPLVTITHKSNVLSQTDGLFRSTARAALAASQFAGKVGVEEQIVDSMVYKLFRQPEAYDVIVAPNLYGDILSDGAAALVGSLGLVPSANVGEGFAIGEPCHGSAPDIMGQGIANPIATLRSTALMLEFLNEEEAAAKIYAAVDANLEEGRLLSPDLGGSAKTEEVVQDILRRL
;
A
#
# COMPACT_ATOMS: atom_id res chain seq x y z
N MET A 1 12.56 -24.73 17.59
CA MET A 1 13.08 -23.35 17.46
C MET A 1 12.23 -22.45 18.34
N ALA A 2 12.82 -21.45 19.01
CA ALA A 2 12.05 -20.52 19.84
C ALA A 2 11.11 -19.70 18.94
N SER A 3 9.84 -19.53 19.35
CA SER A 3 8.87 -18.75 18.58
C SER A 3 9.22 -17.26 18.58
N ARG A 4 9.28 -16.61 17.42
CA ARG A 4 9.39 -15.15 17.31
C ARG A 4 8.05 -14.52 17.66
N VAL A 5 8.05 -13.53 18.55
CA VAL A 5 6.86 -12.74 18.88
C VAL A 5 6.88 -11.46 18.05
N LEU A 6 5.81 -11.19 17.31
CA LEU A 6 5.59 -9.95 16.57
C LEU A 6 4.50 -9.13 17.26
N ARG A 7 4.84 -7.90 17.61
CA ARG A 7 3.94 -6.94 18.27
C ARG A 7 3.30 -6.04 17.22
N ILE A 8 1.99 -6.17 17.03
CA ILE A 8 1.25 -5.50 15.97
C ILE A 8 0.28 -4.48 16.57
N GLY A 9 0.45 -3.21 16.19
CA GLY A 9 -0.51 -2.15 16.49
C GLY A 9 -1.76 -2.29 15.63
N LEU A 10 -2.95 -2.28 16.22
CA LEU A 10 -4.23 -2.32 15.49
C LEU A 10 -4.88 -0.95 15.53
N ILE A 11 -5.05 -0.32 14.37
CA ILE A 11 -5.62 1.01 14.22
C ILE A 11 -6.83 0.91 13.28
N PRO A 12 -8.02 0.52 13.78
CA PRO A 12 -9.22 0.41 12.94
C PRO A 12 -9.59 1.68 12.21
N GLY A 13 -9.31 2.84 12.82
CA GLY A 13 -9.73 4.12 12.28
C GLY A 13 -11.26 4.26 12.30
N ASP A 14 -11.81 4.73 11.19
CA ASP A 14 -13.21 5.05 11.02
C ASP A 14 -13.91 4.04 10.08
N GLY A 15 -15.24 3.98 10.15
CA GLY A 15 -16.05 3.24 9.17
C GLY A 15 -15.81 1.72 9.18
N ILE A 16 -15.79 1.13 7.97
CA ILE A 16 -15.54 -0.31 7.78
C ILE A 16 -14.16 -0.76 8.25
N GLY A 17 -13.23 0.16 8.54
CA GLY A 17 -11.97 -0.18 9.19
C GLY A 17 -12.17 -0.98 10.49
N LYS A 18 -13.29 -0.73 11.20
CA LYS A 18 -13.71 -1.48 12.40
C LYS A 18 -14.23 -2.89 12.13
N GLU A 19 -14.58 -3.21 10.88
CA GLU A 19 -15.01 -4.54 10.46
C GLU A 19 -13.84 -5.35 9.90
N VAL A 20 -12.95 -4.70 9.13
CA VAL A 20 -11.87 -5.40 8.41
C VAL A 20 -10.59 -5.56 9.23
N ILE A 21 -10.23 -4.64 10.13
CA ILE A 21 -9.04 -4.81 11.00
C ILE A 21 -9.16 -6.04 11.93
N PRO A 22 -10.32 -6.33 12.54
CA PRO A 22 -10.51 -7.61 13.24
C PRO A 22 -10.25 -8.84 12.36
N ALA A 23 -10.55 -8.79 11.06
CA ALA A 23 -10.20 -9.87 10.13
C ALA A 23 -8.68 -10.01 9.96
N GLY A 24 -7.96 -8.89 9.84
CA GLY A 24 -6.49 -8.85 9.82
C GLY A 24 -5.85 -9.42 11.08
N ARG A 25 -6.43 -9.19 12.26
CA ARG A 25 -6.00 -9.84 13.51
C ARG A 25 -6.21 -11.36 13.45
N ARG A 26 -7.41 -11.80 13.03
CA ARG A 26 -7.78 -13.22 13.02
C ARG A 26 -6.96 -14.06 12.05
N ILE A 27 -6.59 -13.51 10.89
CA ILE A 27 -5.71 -14.22 9.95
C ILE A 27 -4.32 -14.45 10.54
N LEU A 28 -3.78 -13.50 11.32
CA LEU A 28 -2.50 -13.65 12.02
C LEU A 28 -2.60 -14.71 13.14
N GLU A 29 -3.69 -14.69 13.92
CA GLU A 29 -3.95 -15.69 14.97
C GLU A 29 -4.15 -17.11 14.42
N ALA A 30 -4.65 -17.24 13.18
CA ALA A 30 -4.90 -18.52 12.52
C ALA A 30 -3.68 -19.09 11.77
N LEU A 31 -2.57 -18.35 11.67
CA LEU A 31 -1.38 -18.85 10.99
C LEU A 31 -0.85 -20.15 11.65
N PRO A 32 -0.38 -21.13 10.86
CA PRO A 32 0.09 -22.41 11.40
C PRO A 32 1.24 -22.24 12.39
N SER A 33 1.17 -22.92 13.53
CA SER A 33 2.22 -22.89 14.56
C SER A 33 3.60 -23.39 14.05
N SER A 34 3.62 -24.13 12.94
CA SER A 34 4.86 -24.58 12.28
C SER A 34 5.74 -23.43 11.77
N LEU A 35 5.16 -22.24 11.55
CA LEU A 35 5.90 -21.03 11.19
C LEU A 35 6.72 -20.46 12.36
N GLY A 36 6.46 -20.91 13.59
CA GLY A 36 7.17 -20.41 14.77
C GLY A 36 6.87 -18.94 15.08
N LEU A 37 5.72 -18.42 14.65
CA LEU A 37 5.28 -17.06 14.91
C LEU A 37 4.23 -17.00 16.02
N LYS A 38 4.33 -15.96 16.84
CA LYS A 38 3.31 -15.55 17.81
C LYS A 38 3.03 -14.07 17.62
N PHE A 39 1.81 -13.66 17.91
CA PHE A 39 1.39 -12.27 17.74
C PHE A 39 0.86 -11.72 19.06
N GLU A 40 1.31 -10.51 19.37
CA GLU A 40 0.76 -9.69 20.44
C GLU A 40 0.16 -8.44 19.81
N PHE A 41 -1.03 -8.04 20.27
CA PHE A 41 -1.78 -6.95 19.66
C PHE A 41 -1.94 -5.80 20.64
N THR A 42 -1.77 -4.59 20.14
CA THR A 42 -2.09 -3.37 20.90
C THR A 42 -3.14 -2.57 20.16
N ASP A 43 -4.31 -2.39 20.79
CA ASP A 43 -5.38 -1.57 20.24
C ASP A 43 -5.02 -0.08 20.36
N LEU A 44 -5.08 0.61 19.23
CA LEU A 44 -4.65 2.00 19.09
C LEU A 44 -5.76 2.83 18.42
N HIS A 45 -5.76 4.12 18.70
CA HIS A 45 -6.76 5.05 18.20
C HIS A 45 -6.14 6.10 17.30
N ALA A 46 -6.76 6.30 16.15
CA ALA A 46 -6.55 7.40 15.22
C ALA A 46 -7.80 7.53 14.34
N GLY A 47 -7.96 8.66 13.65
CA GLY A 47 -9.09 8.87 12.73
C GLY A 47 -9.90 10.11 13.06
N PHE A 48 -10.93 10.34 12.25
CA PHE A 48 -11.84 11.47 12.40
C PHE A 48 -12.69 11.33 13.67
N GLU A 49 -13.18 10.13 13.99
CA GLU A 49 -13.92 9.92 15.25
C GLU A 49 -13.04 10.15 16.49
N THR A 50 -11.75 9.83 16.38
CA THR A 50 -10.78 10.11 17.46
C THR A 50 -10.60 11.60 17.63
N PHE A 51 -10.53 12.36 16.52
CA PHE A 51 -10.51 13.81 16.54
C PHE A 51 -11.76 14.41 17.19
N GLU A 52 -12.96 13.94 16.84
CA GLU A 52 -14.22 14.44 17.43
C GLU A 52 -14.27 14.23 18.94
N LYS A 53 -13.73 13.11 19.44
CA LYS A 53 -13.74 12.78 20.87
C LYS A 53 -12.66 13.48 21.68
N THR A 54 -11.49 13.71 21.09
CA THR A 54 -10.28 14.09 21.84
C THR A 54 -9.66 15.42 21.40
N GLY A 55 -10.10 15.97 20.27
CA GLY A 55 -9.46 17.12 19.61
C GLY A 55 -8.20 16.77 18.81
N ALA A 56 -7.76 15.50 18.81
CA ALA A 56 -6.58 15.04 18.08
C ALA A 56 -6.90 13.83 17.18
N ALA A 57 -6.68 13.97 15.87
CA ALA A 57 -6.89 12.86 14.91
C ALA A 57 -5.85 11.74 15.07
N LEU A 58 -4.64 12.10 15.52
CA LEU A 58 -3.56 11.17 15.85
C LEU A 58 -3.03 11.52 17.24
N PRO A 59 -3.48 10.82 18.30
CA PRO A 59 -2.92 10.98 19.64
C PRO A 59 -1.42 10.68 19.66
N ASP A 60 -0.62 11.48 20.36
CA ASP A 60 0.82 11.24 20.47
C ASP A 60 1.13 9.90 21.14
N LYS A 61 0.30 9.47 22.10
CA LYS A 61 0.39 8.14 22.73
C LYS A 61 0.33 6.99 21.70
N THR A 62 -0.47 7.13 20.64
CA THR A 62 -0.53 6.14 19.55
C THR A 62 0.84 6.03 18.86
N VAL A 63 1.48 7.16 18.59
CA VAL A 63 2.79 7.20 17.94
C VAL A 63 3.89 6.67 18.86
N GLU A 64 3.85 7.02 20.14
CA GLU A 64 4.81 6.55 21.15
C GLU A 64 4.80 5.02 21.26
N ILE A 65 3.60 4.42 21.37
CA ILE A 65 3.44 2.96 21.43
C ILE A 65 3.94 2.30 20.14
N LEU A 66 3.56 2.84 18.97
CA LEU A 66 4.04 2.30 17.68
C LEU A 66 5.57 2.28 17.61
N LYS A 67 6.25 3.33 18.12
CA LYS A 67 7.71 3.43 18.09
C LYS A 67 8.43 2.55 19.12
N SER A 68 7.84 2.37 20.30
CA SER A 68 8.52 1.76 21.44
C SER A 68 8.15 0.30 21.66
N GLU A 69 6.97 -0.12 21.21
CA GLU A 69 6.41 -1.44 21.55
C GLU A 69 6.05 -2.29 20.34
N CYS A 70 5.85 -1.71 19.15
CA CYS A 70 5.38 -2.44 17.97
C CYS A 70 6.51 -2.73 16.97
N ASP A 71 6.39 -3.87 16.28
CA ASP A 71 7.23 -4.24 15.12
C ASP A 71 6.56 -3.81 13.79
N GLY A 72 5.23 -3.74 13.77
CA GLY A 72 4.42 -3.28 12.64
C GLY A 72 3.02 -2.88 13.08
N ALA A 73 2.18 -2.47 12.14
CA ALA A 73 0.78 -2.14 12.44
C ALA A 73 -0.17 -2.43 11.28
N LEU A 74 -1.46 -2.58 11.60
CA LEU A 74 -2.55 -2.59 10.64
C LEU A 74 -3.38 -1.33 10.82
N PHE A 75 -3.61 -0.62 9.72
CA PHE A 75 -4.41 0.59 9.67
C PHE A 75 -5.65 0.34 8.80
N GLY A 76 -6.84 0.68 9.31
CA GLY A 76 -8.10 0.48 8.60
C GLY A 76 -8.36 1.58 7.57
N ALA A 77 -9.15 2.58 7.95
CA ALA A 77 -9.45 3.71 7.07
C ALA A 77 -9.71 4.99 7.88
N VAL A 78 -9.70 6.15 7.22
CA VAL A 78 -10.03 7.44 7.85
C VAL A 78 -11.09 8.15 7.03
N SER A 79 -12.13 8.65 7.70
CA SER A 79 -13.14 9.52 7.13
C SER A 79 -12.62 10.95 7.01
N SER A 80 -11.71 11.20 6.07
CA SER A 80 -11.14 12.53 5.89
C SER A 80 -12.21 13.55 5.47
N PRO A 81 -12.32 14.71 6.15
CA PRO A 81 -13.31 15.73 5.81
C PRO A 81 -13.02 16.33 4.43
N SER A 82 -14.08 16.65 3.68
CA SER A 82 -13.99 17.26 2.34
C SER A 82 -13.64 18.74 2.37
N THR A 83 -13.68 19.37 3.53
CA THR A 83 -13.33 20.77 3.76
C THR A 83 -12.35 20.89 4.91
N ALA A 84 -11.60 21.99 4.95
CA ALA A 84 -10.64 22.24 6.02
C ALA A 84 -11.36 22.38 7.37
N VAL A 85 -11.02 21.48 8.30
CA VAL A 85 -11.51 21.53 9.68
C VAL A 85 -10.38 22.06 10.58
N LYS A 86 -10.65 23.14 11.32
CA LYS A 86 -9.66 23.75 12.20
C LYS A 86 -9.14 22.75 13.22
N GLY A 87 -7.82 22.56 13.29
CA GLY A 87 -7.16 21.61 14.21
C GLY A 87 -7.06 20.18 13.69
N TYR A 88 -7.75 19.83 12.60
CA TYR A 88 -7.63 18.51 11.98
C TYR A 88 -6.47 18.47 10.99
N SER A 89 -5.72 17.37 11.02
CA SER A 89 -4.81 16.98 9.95
C SER A 89 -4.91 15.47 9.76
N SER A 90 -4.69 14.99 8.53
CA SER A 90 -4.83 13.56 8.22
C SER A 90 -3.87 12.72 9.08
N PRO A 91 -4.40 11.79 9.91
CA PRO A 91 -3.59 11.02 10.84
C PRO A 91 -2.67 10.04 10.13
N ILE A 92 -3.08 9.46 9.00
CA ILE A 92 -2.20 8.55 8.23
C ILE A 92 -1.02 9.31 7.61
N VAL A 93 -1.24 10.53 7.10
CA VAL A 93 -0.16 11.38 6.60
C VAL A 93 0.81 11.76 7.72
N ALA A 94 0.28 12.08 8.91
CA ALA A 94 1.09 12.37 10.08
C ALA A 94 1.87 11.13 10.57
N LEU A 95 1.26 9.94 10.59
CA LEU A 95 1.91 8.68 10.93
C LEU A 95 3.08 8.37 10.01
N ARG A 96 2.87 8.46 8.68
CA ARG A 96 3.91 8.24 7.67
C ARG A 96 5.13 9.11 7.93
N LYS A 97 4.93 10.39 8.24
CA LYS A 97 6.02 11.32 8.57
C LYS A 97 6.68 11.00 9.92
N LYS A 98 5.90 10.78 10.98
CA LYS A 98 6.42 10.55 12.33
C LYS A 98 7.20 9.23 12.43
N LEU A 99 6.92 8.26 11.56
CA LEU A 99 7.55 6.93 11.51
C LEU A 99 8.52 6.75 10.33
N ASP A 100 8.81 7.80 9.55
CA ASP A 100 9.64 7.73 8.32
C ASP A 100 9.22 6.61 7.34
N LEU A 101 7.91 6.42 7.15
CA LEU A 101 7.35 5.45 6.20
C LEU A 101 7.35 6.06 4.79
N TYR A 102 8.53 6.11 4.20
CA TYR A 102 8.81 6.87 2.99
C TYR A 102 8.25 6.25 1.71
N ALA A 103 7.88 4.97 1.73
CA ALA A 103 7.33 4.27 0.57
C ALA A 103 5.88 3.86 0.82
N ASN A 104 5.02 4.11 -0.17
CA ASN A 104 3.72 3.47 -0.26
C ASN A 104 3.80 2.39 -1.35
N VAL A 105 3.61 1.14 -0.95
CA VAL A 105 3.74 -0.04 -1.81
C VAL A 105 2.35 -0.61 -2.06
N ARG A 106 1.92 -0.63 -3.33
CA ARG A 106 0.59 -1.06 -3.75
C ARG A 106 0.67 -2.17 -4.80
N PRO A 107 0.64 -3.44 -4.38
CA PRO A 107 0.46 -4.56 -5.29
C PRO A 107 -0.93 -4.53 -5.94
N VAL A 108 -0.97 -4.69 -7.25
CA VAL A 108 -2.20 -4.81 -8.04
C VAL A 108 -2.11 -6.13 -8.78
N LYS A 109 -2.81 -7.14 -8.25
CA LYS A 109 -2.74 -8.52 -8.72
C LYS A 109 -4.11 -9.18 -8.80
N THR A 110 -4.42 -9.77 -9.95
CA THR A 110 -5.57 -10.68 -10.12
C THR A 110 -5.16 -12.12 -9.80
N VAL A 111 -6.15 -12.99 -9.59
CA VAL A 111 -5.90 -14.44 -9.64
C VAL A 111 -5.38 -14.84 -11.02
N MET A 112 -4.56 -15.89 -11.10
CA MET A 112 -3.90 -16.30 -12.35
C MET A 112 -4.88 -16.88 -13.38
N THR A 113 -6.03 -17.35 -12.93
CA THR A 113 -7.13 -17.86 -13.77
C THR A 113 -7.96 -16.75 -14.41
N ALA A 114 -7.71 -15.47 -14.08
CA ALA A 114 -8.38 -14.35 -14.70
C ALA A 114 -8.09 -14.30 -16.22
N LYS A 115 -9.07 -13.83 -17.01
CA LYS A 115 -8.96 -13.78 -18.48
C LYS A 115 -7.76 -12.96 -18.96
N ASN A 116 -7.52 -11.82 -18.32
CA ASN A 116 -6.39 -10.92 -18.58
C ASN A 116 -5.66 -10.70 -17.25
N PRO A 117 -4.74 -11.59 -16.86
CA PRO A 117 -4.11 -11.53 -15.56
C PRO A 117 -3.22 -10.29 -15.43
N ILE A 118 -3.30 -9.63 -14.28
CA ILE A 118 -2.49 -8.47 -13.93
C ILE A 118 -1.65 -8.84 -12.72
N ASP A 119 -0.38 -8.47 -12.73
CA ASP A 119 0.53 -8.68 -11.60
C ASP A 119 1.61 -7.59 -11.61
N MET A 120 1.35 -6.48 -10.92
CA MET A 120 2.31 -5.38 -10.81
C MET A 120 2.39 -4.84 -9.38
N VAL A 121 3.45 -4.10 -9.07
CA VAL A 121 3.57 -3.35 -7.81
C VAL A 121 3.92 -1.90 -8.12
N ILE A 122 3.14 -0.97 -7.58
CA ILE A 122 3.46 0.46 -7.63
C ILE A 122 4.14 0.86 -6.33
N VAL A 123 5.34 1.43 -6.45
CA VAL A 123 6.21 1.87 -5.37
C VAL A 123 6.28 3.39 -5.44
N ARG A 124 5.42 4.02 -4.65
CA ARG A 124 5.22 5.47 -4.61
C ARG A 124 6.09 6.09 -3.53
N GLU A 125 6.89 7.09 -3.91
CA GLU A 125 7.56 7.99 -2.97
C GLU A 125 6.50 8.76 -2.16
N ASN A 126 6.59 8.79 -0.84
CA ASN A 126 5.47 9.20 0.01
C ASN A 126 5.81 10.33 1.01
N THR A 127 6.87 11.10 0.77
CA THR A 127 7.38 12.12 1.70
C THR A 127 7.43 13.54 1.12
N GLU A 128 7.61 13.68 -0.21
CA GLU A 128 7.82 14.97 -0.87
C GLU A 128 6.90 15.17 -2.10
N ASP A 129 7.37 15.76 -3.20
CA ASP A 129 6.57 16.29 -4.32
C ASP A 129 5.67 17.46 -3.88
N LEU A 130 4.54 17.68 -4.55
CA LEU A 130 3.51 18.64 -4.14
C LEU A 130 2.93 18.36 -2.73
N TYR A 131 3.16 17.16 -2.18
CA TYR A 131 2.69 16.77 -0.85
C TYR A 131 3.46 17.43 0.31
N VAL A 132 4.44 18.28 0.02
CA VAL A 132 5.04 19.19 1.01
C VAL A 132 4.06 20.27 1.47
N LYS A 133 2.97 20.52 0.71
CA LYS A 133 1.88 21.46 1.05
C LYS A 133 2.35 22.89 1.33
N GLU A 134 3.35 23.33 0.58
CA GLU A 134 3.83 24.71 0.59
C GLU A 134 3.14 25.48 -0.53
N GLU A 135 2.04 26.13 -0.18
CA GLU A 135 1.16 26.83 -1.10
C GLU A 135 0.94 28.27 -0.63
N THR A 136 0.88 29.21 -1.57
CA THR A 136 0.57 30.63 -1.28
C THR A 136 -0.43 31.16 -2.29
N THR A 137 -1.26 32.11 -1.89
CA THR A 137 -2.16 32.84 -2.78
C THR A 137 -1.94 34.33 -2.59
N ARG A 138 -1.80 35.06 -3.70
CA ARG A 138 -1.60 36.51 -3.72
C ARG A 138 -2.52 37.17 -4.74
N ASP A 139 -2.90 38.42 -4.47
CA ASP A 139 -3.56 39.25 -5.48
C ASP A 139 -2.51 39.70 -6.51
N GLY A 140 -2.82 39.52 -7.79
CA GLY A 140 -2.02 39.95 -8.93
C GLY A 140 -2.80 40.93 -9.83
N PRO A 141 -2.13 41.53 -10.82
CA PRO A 141 -2.76 42.49 -11.73
C PRO A 141 -3.95 41.92 -12.51
N ASP A 142 -3.94 40.61 -12.79
CA ASP A 142 -5.00 39.91 -13.53
C ASP A 142 -5.93 39.09 -12.62
N GLY A 143 -5.91 39.35 -11.31
CA GLY A 143 -6.66 38.59 -10.30
C GLY A 143 -5.77 37.73 -9.42
N LYS A 144 -6.38 36.80 -8.67
CA LYS A 144 -5.66 35.96 -7.70
C LYS A 144 -4.75 34.96 -8.39
N VAL A 145 -3.52 34.86 -7.92
CA VAL A 145 -2.53 33.85 -8.34
C VAL A 145 -2.21 32.95 -7.16
N ALA A 146 -2.28 31.64 -7.37
CA ALA A 146 -1.85 30.62 -6.42
C ALA A 146 -0.63 29.88 -6.94
N GLU A 147 0.34 29.64 -6.05
CA GLU A 147 1.59 28.94 -6.36
C GLU A 147 1.79 27.81 -5.35
N ALA A 148 2.35 26.69 -5.81
CA ALA A 148 2.68 25.53 -4.99
C ALA A 148 4.11 25.06 -5.28
N ILE A 149 4.83 24.61 -4.25
CA ILE A 149 6.18 24.05 -4.40
C ILE A 149 6.09 22.55 -4.65
N LYS A 150 6.59 22.11 -5.82
CA LYS A 150 6.95 20.71 -6.07
C LYS A 150 8.41 20.49 -5.66
N ARG A 151 8.64 19.69 -4.61
CA ARG A 151 9.99 19.37 -4.12
C ARG A 151 10.37 17.93 -4.49
N ILE A 152 11.53 17.76 -5.10
CA ILE A 152 12.15 16.45 -5.31
C ILE A 152 13.57 16.49 -4.73
N SER A 153 13.95 15.49 -3.95
CA SER A 153 15.28 15.37 -3.36
C SER A 153 15.94 14.07 -3.78
N GLU A 154 17.28 14.12 -3.90
CA GLU A 154 18.09 12.95 -4.23
C GLU A 154 17.93 11.85 -3.18
N LYS A 155 17.90 12.20 -1.89
CA LYS A 155 17.78 11.21 -0.80
C LYS A 155 16.49 10.40 -0.89
N ALA A 156 15.34 11.07 -1.05
CA ALA A 156 14.05 10.38 -1.14
C ALA A 156 13.94 9.56 -2.44
N SER A 157 14.36 10.15 -3.56
CA SER A 157 14.39 9.49 -4.87
C SER A 157 15.29 8.26 -4.90
N PHE A 158 16.44 8.29 -4.21
CA PHE A 158 17.35 7.15 -4.13
C PHE A 158 16.73 6.02 -3.32
N ARG A 159 16.24 6.30 -2.11
CA ARG A 159 15.66 5.29 -1.22
C ARG A 159 14.44 4.60 -1.84
N ILE A 160 13.55 5.36 -2.50
CA ILE A 160 12.36 4.77 -3.13
C ILE A 160 12.73 3.87 -4.33
N ALA A 161 13.72 4.27 -5.13
CA ALA A 161 14.21 3.46 -6.24
C ALA A 161 14.95 2.20 -5.78
N THR A 162 15.73 2.29 -4.70
CA THR A 162 16.33 1.12 -4.05
C THR A 162 15.26 0.13 -3.61
N MET A 163 14.20 0.59 -2.93
CA MET A 163 13.09 -0.27 -2.51
C MET A 163 12.39 -0.92 -3.72
N ALA A 164 12.19 -0.18 -4.82
CA ALA A 164 11.62 -0.74 -6.04
C ALA A 164 12.50 -1.88 -6.62
N GLY A 165 13.82 -1.70 -6.63
CA GLY A 165 14.77 -2.74 -7.02
C GLY A 165 14.73 -3.97 -6.09
N GLU A 166 14.63 -3.77 -4.78
CA GLU A 166 14.51 -4.85 -3.79
C GLU A 166 13.20 -5.63 -3.96
N ILE A 167 12.08 -4.94 -4.18
CA ILE A 167 10.79 -5.56 -4.48
C ILE A 167 10.88 -6.38 -5.78
N ALA A 168 11.52 -5.85 -6.83
CA ALA A 168 11.70 -6.57 -8.09
C ALA A 168 12.52 -7.86 -7.91
N LEU A 169 13.61 -7.82 -7.12
CA LEU A 169 14.39 -9.01 -6.78
C LEU A 169 13.60 -10.00 -5.90
N ARG A 170 12.83 -9.52 -4.91
CA ARG A 170 11.98 -10.38 -4.08
C ARG A 170 10.94 -11.11 -4.92
N ARG A 171 10.26 -10.40 -5.83
CA ARG A 171 9.30 -10.98 -6.77
C ARG A 171 9.97 -12.03 -7.66
N GLN A 172 11.18 -11.76 -8.16
CA GLN A 172 11.94 -12.74 -8.93
C GLN A 172 12.27 -13.99 -8.11
N LYS A 173 12.71 -13.84 -6.86
CA LYS A 173 12.97 -14.98 -5.97
C LYS A 173 11.73 -15.86 -5.76
N ILE A 174 10.56 -15.24 -5.64
CA ILE A 174 9.26 -15.95 -5.53
C ILE A 174 8.95 -16.71 -6.83
N ARG A 175 9.23 -16.12 -8.00
CA ARG A 175 9.12 -16.79 -9.30
C ARG A 175 10.06 -17.99 -9.41
N ASP A 176 11.32 -17.82 -9.01
CA ASP A 176 12.34 -18.87 -9.05
C ASP A 176 12.00 -20.04 -8.11
N ALA A 177 11.27 -19.77 -7.03
CA ALA A 177 10.73 -20.77 -6.11
C ALA A 177 9.50 -21.54 -6.67
N GLY A 178 9.07 -21.25 -7.90
CA GLY A 178 8.01 -21.98 -8.60
C GLY A 178 6.62 -21.34 -8.54
N SER A 179 6.48 -20.11 -8.01
CA SER A 179 5.20 -19.41 -8.03
C SER A 179 4.85 -18.96 -9.45
N ALA A 180 3.58 -19.15 -9.84
CA ALA A 180 3.09 -18.69 -11.13
C ALA A 180 3.16 -17.15 -11.25
N SER A 181 3.58 -16.68 -12.41
CA SER A 181 3.69 -15.26 -12.74
C SER A 181 3.54 -15.06 -14.25
N ILE A 182 2.98 -13.93 -14.66
CA ILE A 182 2.92 -13.50 -16.07
C ILE A 182 4.28 -12.99 -16.57
N HIS A 183 5.15 -12.56 -15.65
CA HIS A 183 6.48 -12.03 -15.92
C HIS A 183 7.55 -13.13 -15.89
N LYS A 184 8.50 -13.05 -16.83
CA LYS A 184 9.65 -13.98 -16.93
C LYS A 184 10.93 -13.44 -16.29
N SER A 185 11.04 -12.12 -16.14
CA SER A 185 12.22 -11.42 -15.65
C SER A 185 11.79 -10.18 -14.88
N PRO A 186 12.55 -9.71 -13.88
CA PRO A 186 12.16 -8.54 -13.11
C PRO A 186 12.41 -7.25 -13.89
N LEU A 187 11.44 -6.34 -13.82
CA LEU A 187 11.47 -5.04 -14.51
C LEU A 187 11.06 -3.92 -13.56
N VAL A 188 11.84 -2.84 -13.53
CA VAL A 188 11.48 -1.59 -12.86
C VAL A 188 11.27 -0.49 -13.90
N THR A 189 10.06 0.05 -13.95
CA THR A 189 9.67 1.19 -14.79
C THR A 189 9.69 2.48 -13.98
N ILE A 190 10.61 3.39 -14.30
CA ILE A 190 10.73 4.71 -13.67
C ILE A 190 9.74 5.68 -14.32
N THR A 191 8.77 6.17 -13.56
CA THR A 191 7.73 7.07 -14.08
C THR A 191 8.06 8.55 -13.88
N HIS A 192 7.89 9.36 -14.91
CA HIS A 192 8.26 10.78 -14.88
C HIS A 192 7.47 11.66 -15.87
N LYS A 193 7.74 12.97 -15.88
CA LYS A 193 7.21 13.95 -16.83
C LYS A 193 8.28 14.98 -17.24
N SER A 194 9.54 14.55 -17.38
CA SER A 194 10.68 15.43 -17.71
C SER A 194 10.59 16.23 -19.01
N ASN A 195 9.68 15.91 -19.93
CA ASN A 195 9.42 16.77 -21.09
C ASN A 195 8.73 18.09 -20.71
N VAL A 196 8.16 18.18 -19.50
CA VAL A 196 7.61 19.39 -18.89
C VAL A 196 8.46 19.81 -17.70
N LEU A 197 8.77 18.88 -16.80
CA LEU A 197 9.49 19.11 -15.55
C LEU A 197 10.94 18.65 -15.64
N SER A 198 11.73 19.34 -16.45
CA SER A 198 13.10 18.92 -16.77
C SER A 198 14.05 18.85 -15.57
N GLN A 199 13.83 19.68 -14.54
CA GLN A 199 14.68 19.73 -13.34
C GLN A 199 14.23 18.73 -12.27
N THR A 200 12.99 18.85 -11.79
CA THR A 200 12.48 18.02 -10.68
C THR A 200 12.38 16.55 -11.08
N ASP A 201 11.72 16.24 -12.19
CA ASP A 201 11.65 14.86 -12.66
C ASP A 201 12.96 14.40 -13.32
N GLY A 202 13.77 15.33 -13.83
CA GLY A 202 15.14 15.03 -14.26
C GLY A 202 15.97 14.45 -13.12
N LEU A 203 15.94 15.11 -11.95
CA LEU A 203 16.61 14.65 -10.73
C LEU A 203 16.08 13.27 -10.29
N PHE A 204 14.76 13.11 -10.17
CA PHE A 204 14.14 11.83 -9.79
C PHE A 204 14.65 10.69 -10.68
N ARG A 205 14.60 10.88 -12.00
CA ARG A 205 15.04 9.87 -12.98
C ARG A 205 16.52 9.54 -12.86
N SER A 206 17.39 10.55 -12.84
CA SER A 206 18.84 10.31 -12.77
C SER A 206 19.21 9.58 -11.50
N THR A 207 18.60 9.96 -10.37
CA THR A 207 18.82 9.32 -9.08
C THR A 207 18.27 7.90 -9.04
N ALA A 208 17.07 7.67 -9.57
CA ALA A 208 16.48 6.33 -9.65
C ALA A 208 17.32 5.38 -10.52
N ARG A 209 17.81 5.85 -11.68
CA ARG A 209 18.75 5.07 -12.52
C ARG A 209 20.05 4.78 -11.78
N ALA A 210 20.61 5.74 -11.05
CA ALA A 210 21.82 5.54 -10.28
C ALA A 210 21.63 4.48 -9.16
N ALA A 211 20.50 4.53 -8.45
CA ALA A 211 20.14 3.53 -7.44
C ALA A 211 20.02 2.12 -8.04
N LEU A 212 19.34 1.99 -9.18
CA LEU A 212 19.13 0.72 -9.89
C LEU A 212 20.36 0.22 -10.65
N ALA A 213 21.38 1.06 -10.82
CA ALA A 213 22.68 0.66 -11.37
C ALA A 213 23.63 0.09 -10.30
N ALA A 214 23.25 0.10 -9.01
CA ALA A 214 24.02 -0.53 -7.95
C ALA A 214 24.23 -2.04 -8.22
N SER A 215 25.36 -2.59 -7.80
CA SER A 215 25.80 -3.97 -8.09
C SER A 215 24.80 -5.05 -7.66
N GLN A 216 23.94 -4.76 -6.68
CA GLN A 216 22.89 -5.67 -6.25
C GLN A 216 21.79 -5.87 -7.30
N PHE A 217 21.49 -4.86 -8.12
CA PHE A 217 20.43 -4.86 -9.13
C PHE A 217 20.97 -4.99 -10.56
N ALA A 218 22.16 -4.43 -10.82
CA ALA A 218 22.78 -4.39 -12.14
C ALA A 218 22.90 -5.79 -12.77
N GLY A 219 22.39 -5.94 -13.99
CA GLY A 219 22.37 -7.21 -14.72
C GLY A 219 21.33 -8.23 -14.23
N LYS A 220 20.60 -7.93 -13.14
CA LYS A 220 19.54 -8.79 -12.59
C LYS A 220 18.15 -8.21 -12.80
N VAL A 221 18.02 -6.88 -12.76
CA VAL A 221 16.75 -6.15 -12.91
C VAL A 221 16.79 -5.32 -14.19
N GLY A 222 15.81 -5.52 -15.07
CA GLY A 222 15.59 -4.64 -16.22
C GLY A 222 15.12 -3.27 -15.74
N VAL A 223 15.58 -2.20 -16.40
CA VAL A 223 15.19 -0.83 -16.06
C VAL A 223 14.72 -0.12 -17.31
N GLU A 224 13.54 0.49 -17.24
CA GLU A 224 12.99 1.34 -18.28
C GLU A 224 12.40 2.63 -17.70
N GLU A 225 12.05 3.57 -18.56
CA GLU A 225 11.43 4.83 -18.17
C GLU A 225 10.13 5.06 -18.96
N GLN A 226 9.12 5.61 -18.31
CA GLN A 226 7.83 5.89 -18.93
C GLN A 226 7.30 7.27 -18.51
N ILE A 227 6.76 8.03 -19.47
CA ILE A 227 6.10 9.29 -19.16
C ILE A 227 4.74 9.00 -18.50
N VAL A 228 4.37 9.71 -17.42
CA VAL A 228 3.18 9.41 -16.61
C VAL A 228 1.86 9.41 -17.40
N ASP A 229 1.68 10.31 -18.37
CA ASP A 229 0.46 10.34 -19.21
C ASP A 229 0.28 9.06 -20.03
N SER A 230 1.35 8.62 -20.69
CA SER A 230 1.40 7.41 -21.49
C SER A 230 1.47 6.16 -20.62
N MET A 231 1.96 6.27 -19.38
CA MET A 231 1.86 5.22 -18.38
C MET A 231 0.39 4.92 -18.07
N VAL A 232 -0.43 5.96 -17.78
CA VAL A 232 -1.88 5.79 -17.57
C VAL A 232 -2.52 5.12 -18.78
N TYR A 233 -2.24 5.62 -20.00
CA TYR A 233 -2.79 5.01 -21.22
C TYR A 233 -2.40 3.54 -21.38
N LYS A 234 -1.12 3.19 -21.13
CA LYS A 234 -0.63 1.82 -21.24
C LYS A 234 -1.17 0.92 -20.13
N LEU A 235 -1.39 1.42 -18.91
CA LEU A 235 -2.03 0.64 -17.84
C LEU A 235 -3.42 0.15 -18.24
N PHE A 236 -4.21 0.92 -18.99
CA PHE A 236 -5.52 0.48 -19.46
C PHE A 236 -5.46 -0.46 -20.66
N ARG A 237 -4.38 -0.44 -21.44
CA ARG A 237 -4.28 -1.17 -22.71
C ARG A 237 -3.43 -2.44 -22.67
N GLN A 238 -2.40 -2.43 -21.84
CA GLN A 238 -1.37 -3.46 -21.74
C GLN A 238 -0.77 -3.49 -20.31
N PRO A 239 -1.58 -3.63 -19.24
CA PRO A 239 -1.08 -3.67 -17.86
C PRO A 239 -0.11 -4.83 -17.61
N GLU A 240 -0.22 -5.92 -18.35
CA GLU A 240 0.65 -7.11 -18.26
C GLU A 240 2.12 -6.83 -18.59
N ALA A 241 2.42 -5.68 -19.20
CA ALA A 241 3.79 -5.28 -19.51
C ALA A 241 4.59 -4.81 -18.28
N TYR A 242 3.95 -4.56 -17.14
CA TYR A 242 4.56 -3.91 -15.99
C TYR A 242 4.72 -4.86 -14.79
N ASP A 243 5.94 -4.93 -14.24
CA ASP A 243 6.28 -5.72 -13.05
C ASP A 243 6.36 -4.83 -11.80
N VAL A 244 7.33 -3.91 -11.74
CA VAL A 244 7.46 -2.90 -10.68
C VAL A 244 7.48 -1.52 -11.29
N ILE A 245 6.66 -0.61 -10.78
CA ILE A 245 6.58 0.78 -11.21
C ILE A 245 7.05 1.64 -10.05
N VAL A 246 8.06 2.49 -10.27
CA VAL A 246 8.50 3.47 -9.27
C VAL A 246 8.15 4.88 -9.72
N ALA A 247 7.57 5.68 -8.82
CA ALA A 247 7.05 6.99 -9.17
C ALA A 247 7.20 8.02 -8.01
N PRO A 248 7.40 9.31 -8.33
CA PRO A 248 7.22 10.41 -7.38
C PRO A 248 5.78 10.44 -6.83
N ASN A 249 5.60 11.13 -5.72
CA ASN A 249 4.39 11.07 -4.91
C ASN A 249 3.08 11.25 -5.68
N LEU A 250 2.90 12.35 -6.42
CA LEU A 250 1.64 12.60 -7.14
C LEU A 250 1.39 11.58 -8.26
N TYR A 251 2.45 11.16 -8.95
CA TYR A 251 2.30 10.21 -10.05
C TYR A 251 1.97 8.81 -9.53
N GLY A 252 2.67 8.37 -8.48
CA GLY A 252 2.40 7.09 -7.84
C GLY A 252 0.98 7.03 -7.27
N ASP A 253 0.48 8.13 -6.70
CA ASP A 253 -0.90 8.26 -6.22
C ASP A 253 -1.91 7.95 -7.33
N ILE A 254 -1.88 8.74 -8.40
CA ILE A 254 -2.79 8.63 -9.55
C ILE A 254 -2.69 7.25 -10.21
N LEU A 255 -1.47 6.77 -10.45
CA LEU A 255 -1.26 5.47 -11.11
C LEU A 255 -1.79 4.32 -10.27
N SER A 256 -1.62 4.40 -8.95
CA SER A 256 -2.04 3.32 -8.06
C SER A 256 -3.56 3.22 -7.92
N ASP A 257 -4.26 4.36 -7.86
CA ASP A 257 -5.72 4.37 -7.90
C ASP A 257 -6.25 3.93 -9.29
N GLY A 258 -5.59 4.35 -10.37
CA GLY A 258 -5.93 3.91 -11.73
C GLY A 258 -5.72 2.40 -11.94
N ALA A 259 -4.61 1.86 -11.43
CA ALA A 259 -4.31 0.43 -11.51
C ALA A 259 -5.27 -0.41 -10.65
N ALA A 260 -5.72 0.10 -9.50
CA ALA A 260 -6.72 -0.56 -8.67
C ALA A 260 -8.05 -0.79 -9.40
N ALA A 261 -8.45 0.12 -10.31
CA ALA A 261 -9.64 -0.06 -11.14
C ALA A 261 -9.55 -1.26 -12.10
N LEU A 262 -8.34 -1.72 -12.44
CA LEU A 262 -8.12 -2.83 -13.37
C LEU A 262 -8.45 -4.20 -12.76
N VAL A 263 -8.46 -4.32 -11.44
CA VAL A 263 -8.71 -5.59 -10.74
C VAL A 263 -10.14 -5.72 -10.20
N GLY A 264 -11.03 -4.80 -10.59
CA GLY A 264 -12.47 -4.88 -10.35
C GLY A 264 -12.95 -4.08 -9.14
N SER A 265 -12.42 -4.35 -7.95
CA SER A 265 -12.83 -3.67 -6.70
C SER A 265 -11.64 -3.16 -5.89
N LEU A 266 -11.79 -1.96 -5.31
CA LEU A 266 -10.87 -1.43 -4.30
C LEU A 266 -10.78 -2.34 -3.06
N GLY A 267 -11.82 -3.14 -2.79
CA GLY A 267 -11.86 -4.16 -1.73
C GLY A 267 -10.85 -5.30 -1.94
N LEU A 268 -10.19 -5.39 -3.10
CA LEU A 268 -9.16 -6.40 -3.40
C LEU A 268 -7.73 -5.87 -3.30
N VAL A 269 -7.55 -4.56 -3.19
CA VAL A 269 -6.26 -3.90 -3.42
C VAL A 269 -5.56 -3.61 -2.10
N PRO A 270 -4.47 -4.32 -1.78
CA PRO A 270 -3.69 -4.05 -0.59
C PRO A 270 -2.76 -2.85 -0.75
N SER A 271 -2.31 -2.30 0.37
CA SER A 271 -1.13 -1.47 0.40
C SER A 271 -0.34 -1.63 1.69
N ALA A 272 0.90 -1.17 1.67
CA ALA A 272 1.70 -0.99 2.86
C ALA A 272 2.44 0.34 2.82
N ASN A 273 2.53 1.01 3.97
CA ASN A 273 3.44 2.12 4.18
C ASN A 273 4.70 1.61 4.86
N VAL A 274 5.83 1.75 4.20
CA VAL A 274 7.07 1.07 4.57
C VAL A 274 8.17 2.09 4.84
N GLY A 275 8.83 1.92 5.98
CA GLY A 275 10.07 2.60 6.34
C GLY A 275 11.17 1.58 6.63
N GLU A 276 12.27 2.04 7.23
CA GLU A 276 13.35 1.15 7.66
C GLU A 276 12.91 0.37 8.91
N GLY A 277 12.65 -0.93 8.74
CA GLY A 277 12.34 -1.83 9.87
C GLY A 277 10.94 -1.70 10.44
N PHE A 278 10.05 -0.92 9.83
CA PHE A 278 8.64 -0.80 10.25
C PHE A 278 7.72 -0.75 9.02
N ALA A 279 6.60 -1.46 9.09
CA ALA A 279 5.59 -1.47 8.05
C ALA A 279 4.19 -1.35 8.63
N ILE A 280 3.34 -0.58 7.94
CA ILE A 280 1.91 -0.49 8.22
C ILE A 280 1.14 -1.08 7.04
N GLY A 281 0.47 -2.21 7.25
CA GLY A 281 -0.51 -2.74 6.29
C GLY A 281 -1.77 -1.88 6.29
N GLU A 282 -2.17 -1.37 5.13
CA GLU A 282 -3.32 -0.47 4.95
C GLU A 282 -4.08 -0.85 3.68
N PRO A 283 -5.37 -1.23 3.74
CA PRO A 283 -6.16 -1.45 2.52
C PRO A 283 -6.33 -0.14 1.74
N CYS A 284 -6.40 -0.21 0.41
CA CYS A 284 -6.54 1.01 -0.40
C CYS A 284 -7.92 1.69 -0.31
N HIS A 285 -8.96 0.95 0.11
CA HIS A 285 -10.32 1.50 0.18
C HIS A 285 -10.49 2.51 1.32
N GLY A 286 -11.46 3.40 1.18
CA GLY A 286 -11.84 4.35 2.24
C GLY A 286 -12.65 3.72 3.38
N SER A 287 -13.26 4.57 4.21
CA SER A 287 -14.05 4.16 5.37
C SER A 287 -15.46 3.67 5.04
N ALA A 288 -15.93 3.86 3.80
CA ALA A 288 -17.21 3.37 3.26
C ALA A 288 -18.39 3.47 4.25
N PRO A 289 -18.74 4.70 4.69
CA PRO A 289 -19.77 4.92 5.71
C PRO A 289 -21.16 4.45 5.28
N ASP A 290 -21.39 4.29 3.97
CA ASP A 290 -22.61 3.78 3.36
C ASP A 290 -22.89 2.30 3.66
N ILE A 291 -21.84 1.50 3.91
CA ILE A 291 -21.97 0.05 4.20
C ILE A 291 -21.53 -0.33 5.61
N MET A 292 -20.97 0.61 6.37
CA MET A 292 -20.55 0.38 7.76
C MET A 292 -21.70 -0.18 8.60
N GLY A 293 -21.42 -1.21 9.40
CA GLY A 293 -22.34 -1.88 10.31
C GLY A 293 -23.24 -2.92 9.64
N GLN A 294 -23.14 -3.11 8.33
CA GLN A 294 -23.98 -4.07 7.59
C GLN A 294 -23.33 -5.46 7.46
N GLY A 295 -22.04 -5.59 7.85
CA GLY A 295 -21.28 -6.83 7.78
C GLY A 295 -21.06 -7.32 6.35
N ILE A 296 -20.93 -6.38 5.40
CA ILE A 296 -20.72 -6.66 3.97
C ILE A 296 -19.41 -6.07 3.43
N ALA A 297 -18.59 -5.45 4.29
CA ALA A 297 -17.28 -4.97 3.91
C ALA A 297 -16.40 -6.13 3.39
N ASN A 298 -15.70 -5.91 2.28
CA ASN A 298 -14.77 -6.90 1.73
C ASN A 298 -13.47 -6.93 2.54
N PRO A 299 -13.11 -8.03 3.22
CA PRO A 299 -11.91 -8.08 4.05
C PRO A 299 -10.62 -8.30 3.24
N ILE A 300 -10.71 -8.64 1.95
CA ILE A 300 -9.58 -9.15 1.16
C ILE A 300 -8.42 -8.16 1.08
N ALA A 301 -8.68 -6.87 0.85
CA ALA A 301 -7.64 -5.84 0.83
C ALA A 301 -6.87 -5.79 2.15
N THR A 302 -7.55 -5.92 3.30
CA THR A 302 -6.91 -5.94 4.62
C THR A 302 -6.11 -7.22 4.85
N LEU A 303 -6.64 -8.38 4.46
CA LEU A 303 -5.94 -9.66 4.56
C LEU A 303 -4.66 -9.66 3.72
N ARG A 304 -4.74 -9.19 2.47
CA ARG A 304 -3.57 -9.01 1.60
C ARG A 304 -2.61 -7.93 2.11
N SER A 305 -3.09 -6.85 2.71
CA SER A 305 -2.23 -5.83 3.34
C SER A 305 -1.52 -6.36 4.59
N THR A 306 -2.16 -7.28 5.31
CA THR A 306 -1.56 -8.00 6.44
C THR A 306 -0.43 -8.91 5.96
N ALA A 307 -0.63 -9.63 4.85
CA ALA A 307 0.43 -10.41 4.21
C ALA A 307 1.58 -9.52 3.71
N LEU A 308 1.27 -8.39 3.06
CA LEU A 308 2.28 -7.45 2.57
C LEU A 308 3.11 -6.86 3.71
N MET A 309 2.48 -6.53 4.86
CA MET A 309 3.19 -6.13 6.07
C MET A 309 4.17 -7.22 6.51
N LEU A 310 3.75 -8.49 6.57
CA LEU A 310 4.62 -9.61 6.94
C LEU A 310 5.82 -9.76 5.99
N GLU A 311 5.67 -9.53 4.68
CA GLU A 311 6.81 -9.52 3.75
C GLU A 311 7.87 -8.47 4.14
N PHE A 312 7.44 -7.28 4.59
CA PHE A 312 8.35 -6.23 5.04
C PHE A 312 8.86 -6.42 6.48
N LEU A 313 8.31 -7.38 7.23
CA LEU A 313 8.84 -7.85 8.51
C LEU A 313 9.74 -9.09 8.38
N ASN A 314 10.06 -9.48 7.13
CA ASN A 314 10.84 -10.67 6.75
C ASN A 314 10.17 -11.99 7.13
N GLU A 315 8.84 -12.06 6.97
CA GLU A 315 8.02 -13.25 7.19
C GLU A 315 7.33 -13.69 5.89
N GLU A 316 8.11 -13.84 4.81
CA GLU A 316 7.57 -14.12 3.47
C GLU A 316 6.82 -15.45 3.37
N GLU A 317 7.22 -16.47 4.14
CA GLU A 317 6.51 -17.77 4.17
C GLU A 317 5.10 -17.62 4.75
N ALA A 318 4.95 -16.82 5.81
CA ALA A 318 3.66 -16.52 6.42
C ALA A 318 2.78 -15.71 5.47
N ALA A 319 3.36 -14.68 4.82
CA ALA A 319 2.67 -13.89 3.81
C ALA A 319 2.16 -14.75 2.64
N ALA A 320 3.00 -15.65 2.13
CA ALA A 320 2.66 -16.56 1.03
C ALA A 320 1.44 -17.45 1.35
N LYS A 321 1.31 -17.94 2.58
CA LYS A 321 0.13 -18.73 3.01
C LYS A 321 -1.15 -17.89 2.98
N ILE A 322 -1.10 -16.64 3.44
CA ILE A 322 -2.25 -15.75 3.41
C ILE A 322 -2.66 -15.46 1.96
N TYR A 323 -1.70 -15.14 1.08
CA TYR A 323 -2.00 -14.92 -0.34
C TYR A 323 -2.62 -16.15 -0.99
N ALA A 324 -2.07 -17.34 -0.75
CA ALA A 324 -2.60 -18.59 -1.30
C ALA A 324 -4.04 -18.86 -0.82
N ALA A 325 -4.33 -18.64 0.46
CA ALA A 325 -5.68 -18.82 1.02
C ALA A 325 -6.69 -17.82 0.43
N VAL A 326 -6.29 -16.56 0.27
CA VAL A 326 -7.11 -15.51 -0.37
C VAL A 326 -7.36 -15.82 -1.85
N ASP A 327 -6.30 -16.17 -2.58
CA ASP A 327 -6.39 -16.46 -4.01
C ASP A 327 -7.27 -17.70 -4.25
N ALA A 328 -7.16 -18.74 -3.43
CA ALA A 328 -8.02 -19.92 -3.51
C ALA A 328 -9.52 -19.61 -3.24
N ASN A 329 -9.83 -18.66 -2.34
CA ASN A 329 -11.21 -18.19 -2.14
C ASN A 329 -11.74 -17.46 -3.38
N LEU A 330 -10.93 -16.56 -3.96
CA LEU A 330 -11.28 -15.80 -5.16
C LEU A 330 -11.42 -16.68 -6.41
N GLU A 331 -10.56 -17.69 -6.57
CA GLU A 331 -10.60 -18.64 -7.68
C GLU A 331 -11.83 -19.56 -7.62
N GLU A 332 -12.24 -19.99 -6.42
CA GLU A 332 -13.49 -20.75 -6.26
C GLU A 332 -14.72 -19.87 -6.54
N GLY A 333 -14.66 -18.58 -6.20
CA GLY A 333 -15.71 -17.61 -6.51
C GLY A 333 -17.05 -17.85 -5.82
N ARG A 334 -17.12 -18.75 -4.82
CA ARG A 334 -18.36 -19.14 -4.14
C ARG A 334 -18.81 -18.14 -3.08
N LEU A 335 -17.87 -17.57 -2.33
CA LEU A 335 -18.13 -16.63 -1.23
C LEU A 335 -17.52 -15.28 -1.56
N LEU A 336 -18.23 -14.52 -2.39
CA LEU A 336 -17.85 -13.18 -2.82
C LEU A 336 -18.75 -12.14 -2.16
N SER A 337 -18.13 -11.04 -1.70
CA SER A 337 -18.84 -9.88 -1.13
C SER A 337 -19.57 -9.07 -2.21
N PRO A 338 -20.50 -8.16 -1.85
CA PRO A 338 -21.32 -7.42 -2.81
C PRO A 338 -20.54 -6.57 -3.83
N ASP A 339 -19.38 -6.03 -3.45
CA ASP A 339 -18.50 -5.27 -4.35
C ASP A 339 -17.89 -6.13 -5.47
N LEU A 340 -17.89 -7.45 -5.30
CA LEU A 340 -17.48 -8.43 -6.31
C LEU A 340 -18.69 -9.05 -7.03
N GLY A 341 -19.89 -8.51 -6.82
CA GLY A 341 -21.14 -9.03 -7.41
C GLY A 341 -21.73 -10.24 -6.68
N GLY A 342 -21.19 -10.62 -5.52
CA GLY A 342 -21.71 -11.71 -4.70
C GLY A 342 -22.70 -11.25 -3.64
N SER A 343 -22.97 -12.13 -2.67
CA SER A 343 -23.90 -11.87 -1.56
C SER A 343 -23.35 -12.27 -0.19
N ALA A 344 -22.09 -12.74 -0.13
CA ALA A 344 -21.47 -13.19 1.10
C ALA A 344 -21.22 -12.02 2.06
N LYS A 345 -21.43 -12.28 3.35
CA LYS A 345 -21.07 -11.38 4.45
C LYS A 345 -19.58 -11.42 4.72
N THR A 346 -19.05 -10.35 5.32
CA THR A 346 -17.64 -10.24 5.74
C THR A 346 -17.19 -11.47 6.51
N GLU A 347 -17.98 -11.92 7.47
CA GLU A 347 -17.66 -13.08 8.30
C GLU A 347 -17.56 -14.39 7.49
N GLU A 348 -18.43 -14.58 6.50
CA GLU A 348 -18.41 -15.78 5.65
C GLU A 348 -17.13 -15.85 4.82
N VAL A 349 -16.72 -14.70 4.24
CA VAL A 349 -15.47 -14.58 3.49
C VAL A 349 -14.26 -14.86 4.40
N VAL A 350 -14.22 -14.23 5.58
CA VAL A 350 -13.12 -14.45 6.55
C VAL A 350 -13.04 -15.93 6.94
N GLN A 351 -14.14 -16.54 7.37
CA GLN A 351 -14.14 -17.95 7.81
C GLN A 351 -13.74 -18.92 6.71
N ASP A 352 -14.08 -18.62 5.46
CA ASP A 352 -13.63 -19.43 4.34
C ASP A 352 -12.12 -19.34 4.13
N ILE A 353 -11.55 -18.14 4.17
CA ILE A 353 -10.10 -17.93 4.03
C ILE A 353 -9.34 -18.56 5.21
N LEU A 354 -9.83 -18.40 6.45
CA LEU A 354 -9.19 -19.01 7.63
C LEU A 354 -9.13 -20.54 7.54
N ARG A 355 -10.14 -21.19 6.93
CA ARG A 355 -10.15 -22.65 6.71
C ARG A 355 -9.19 -23.14 5.63
N ARG A 356 -8.63 -22.24 4.83
CA ARG A 356 -7.68 -22.54 3.74
C ARG A 356 -6.21 -22.37 4.14
N LEU A 357 -5.93 -21.81 5.32
CA LEU A 357 -4.59 -21.76 5.92
C LEU A 357 -4.14 -23.14 6.40
#